data_AF-A0A5K1GG36-F1
#
_entry.id   AF-A0A5K1GG36-F1
#
_cell.length_a   1.000
_cell.length_b   1.000
_cell.length_c   1.000
_cell.angle_alpha   90.00
_cell.angle_beta   90.00
_cell.angle_gamma   90.00
#
_symmetry.space_group_name_H-M   'P 1'
#
loop_
_entity.id
_entity.type
_entity.pdbx_description
1 polymer ?
#
loop_
_entity_poly.entity_id
_entity_poly.type
_entity_poly.pdbx_seq_one_letter_code
_entity_poly.pdbx_strand_id
1 'polypeptide(L)' 'MSSIGTGYDLSVTTFSPDGRVFQIEYAAKAVDNSG' A
#
# COMPACT_ATOMS: atom_id res chain seq x y z
N MET A 1 6.31 -8.59 -10.03
CA MET A 1 5.18 -7.81 -10.54
C MET A 1 4.99 -6.64 -9.60
N SER A 2 5.46 -5.46 -9.99
CA SER A 2 5.25 -4.26 -9.19
C SER A 2 3.75 -3.96 -9.16
N SER A 3 3.19 -3.84 -7.95
CA SER A 3 1.80 -3.48 -7.65
C SER A 3 1.36 -2.12 -8.25
N ILE A 4 2.34 -1.33 -8.72
CA ILE A 4 2.15 -0.03 -9.34
C ILE A 4 1.40 -0.21 -10.67
N GLY A 5 0.10 0.11 -10.67
CA GLY A 5 -0.71 0.15 -11.90
C GLY A 5 -2.10 -0.49 -11.80
N THR A 6 -2.43 -1.14 -10.68
CA THR A 6 -3.79 -1.71 -10.47
C THR A 6 -4.75 -0.74 -9.79
N GLY A 7 -4.25 0.36 -9.21
CA GLY A 7 -5.04 1.41 -8.56
C GLY A 7 -5.44 1.10 -7.11
N TYR A 8 -5.27 -0.13 -6.63
CA TYR A 8 -5.61 -0.53 -5.26
C TYR A 8 -4.72 0.11 -4.19
N ASP A 9 -3.57 0.65 -4.59
CA ASP A 9 -2.60 1.27 -3.70
C ASP A 9 -2.69 2.80 -3.71
N LEU A 10 -3.72 3.40 -4.31
CA LEU A 10 -3.86 4.86 -4.43
C LEU A 10 -4.67 5.51 -3.30
N SER A 11 -5.48 4.75 -2.55
CA SER A 11 -6.31 5.25 -1.45
C SER A 11 -6.32 4.29 -0.27
N VAL A 12 -6.52 4.81 0.95
CA VAL A 12 -6.72 4.03 2.18
C VAL A 12 -8.10 3.38 2.28
N THR A 13 -9.04 3.78 1.42
CA THR A 13 -10.43 3.28 1.41
C THR A 13 -10.66 2.15 0.41
N THR A 14 -9.61 1.67 -0.23
CA THR A 14 -9.70 0.67 -1.31
C THR A 14 -8.99 -0.61 -0.86
N PHE A 15 -9.72 -1.73 -0.88
CA PHE A 15 -9.15 -3.06 -0.67
C PHE A 15 -8.61 -3.64 -1.97
N SER A 16 -7.51 -4.38 -1.88
CA SER A 16 -6.99 -5.23 -2.94
C SER A 16 -7.80 -6.55 -3.07
N PRO A 17 -7.62 -7.32 -4.16
CA PRO A 17 -8.27 -8.62 -4.32
C PRO A 17 -7.96 -9.65 -3.22
N ASP A 18 -6.81 -9.51 -2.54
CA ASP A 18 -6.42 -10.31 -1.38
C ASP A 18 -6.83 -9.70 -0.03
N GLY A 19 -7.65 -8.63 -0.04
CA GLY A 19 -8.26 -8.06 1.16
C GLY A 19 -7.34 -7.15 1.99
N ARG A 20 -6.33 -6.55 1.37
CA ARG A 20 -5.35 -5.69 2.04
C ARG A 20 -5.52 -4.22 1.67
N VAL A 21 -4.98 -3.35 2.51
CA VAL A 21 -4.84 -1.91 2.25
C VAL A 21 -3.36 -1.57 2.14
N PHE A 22 -2.86 -1.46 0.90
CA PHE A 22 -1.43 -1.30 0.64
C PHE A 22 -0.82 -0.01 1.21
N GLN A 23 -1.63 1.04 1.39
CA GLN A 23 -1.17 2.30 2.00
C GLN A 23 -0.67 2.13 3.45
N ILE A 24 -1.17 1.12 4.18
CA ILE A 24 -0.67 0.82 5.54
C ILE A 24 0.77 0.30 5.50
N GLU A 25 1.08 -0.56 4.53
CA GLU A 25 2.41 -1.14 4.35
C GLU A 25 3.41 -0.09 3.89
N TYR A 26 2.97 0.82 3.02
CA TYR A 26 3.78 1.95 2.59
C TYR A 26 4.09 2.90 3.76
N ALA A 27 3.11 3.16 4.64
CA ALA A 27 3.33 3.95 5.85
C ALA A 27 4.34 3.28 6.79
N ALA A 28 4.22 1.97 7.04
CA ALA A 28 5.19 1.23 7.84
C ALA A 28 6.61 1.32 7.26
N LYS A 29 6.74 1.11 5.94
CA LYS A 29 8.03 1.24 5.24
C LYS A 29 8.61 2.65 5.33
N ALA A 30 7.78 3.69 5.32
CA ALA A 30 8.25 5.08 5.49
C ALA A 30 8.75 5.35 6.92
N VAL A 31 8.11 4.76 7.93
CA VAL A 31 8.58 4.81 9.33
C VAL A 31 9.93 4.10 9.45
N ASP A 32 10.07 2.90 8.89
CA ASP A 32 11.33 2.14 8.91
C ASP A 32 12.49 2.90 8.26
N ASN A 33 12.19 3.70 7.22
CA ASN A 33 13.18 4.51 6.50
C ASN A 33 13.44 5.90 7.13
N SER A 34 12.75 6.28 8.21
CA SER A 34 12.89 7.62 8.82
C SER A 34 14.04 7.72 9.84
N GLY A 35 14.84 6.65 10.00
CA GLY A 35 15.98 6.57 10.93
C GLY A 35 17.33 6.88 10.28
#